data_AF-A0A0U5GJV9-F1
#
_entry.id   AF-A0A0U5GJV9-F1
#
_cell.length_a   1.000
_cell.length_b   1.000
_cell.length_c   1.000
_cell.angle_alpha   90.00
_cell.angle_beta   90.00
_cell.angle_gamma   90.00
#
_symmetry.space_group_name_H-M   'P 1'
#
loop_
_entity.id
_entity.type
_entity.pdbx_description
1 polymer ?
#
loop_
_entity_poly.entity_id
_entity_poly.type
_entity_poly.pdbx_seq_one_letter_code
_entity_poly.pdbx_strand_id
1 'polypeptide(L)'
;MSEWERIKLIAIPKHLKDDAYSYIRNELTTKYGLSAKHREKYPVTRVDLNILIQHLYKGDTHDYVHERGRFQQAFGLSLFSSSGARAGAIVESSAYRDTNEALYYQHLSLNMRWDAGENVKYWVTISPEFLKGHRYDDETILPKNWIGEQKILGRNFVYWLMVCGIADKAFRGIQSLNELLAKKPPKGRDSWTLEWAEHAKNLPVLRMVTVSGPHSSRALTFSSLRHHYSALAERAHFRDPLRVHGIRAGTANAIDPKASEAARACFWNEEADYESHAMEQSMAHHRDTNSPCKMDAAAVAEIETDSEMLKIYQKIDELTRRIAGRPHENALLAAERAVWYNKAAKKRRAKKQEFIKTWWATSYDEYVAGNNFDERDTTNLFEIYRKYMPERDRLDKNLFTETPIHSDIGRQCLQDMLRLITSQERVAYYPGESPIDGKCPICQREMSRYVAC
;
A
#
# COMPACT_ATOMS: atom_id res chain seq x y z
N MET A 1 2.32 7.86 26.94
CA MET A 1 3.47 8.69 27.32
C MET A 1 3.88 9.51 26.11
N SER A 2 3.96 10.83 26.25
CA SER A 2 4.45 11.73 25.19
C SER A 2 5.96 11.56 24.98
N GLU A 3 6.49 12.04 23.85
CA GLU A 3 7.92 11.99 23.55
C GLU A 3 8.77 12.66 24.63
N TRP A 4 8.32 13.83 25.12
CA TRP A 4 8.99 14.57 26.19
C TRP A 4 9.06 13.76 27.49
N GLU A 5 7.96 13.14 27.91
CA GLU A 5 7.91 12.31 29.13
C GLU A 5 8.86 11.10 29.03
N ARG A 6 9.00 10.51 27.83
CA ARG A 6 9.95 9.40 27.61
C ARG A 6 11.40 9.87 27.67
N ILE A 7 11.73 10.98 27.01
CA ILE A 7 13.09 11.52 26.99
C ILE A 7 13.53 11.97 28.39
N LYS A 8 12.60 12.54 29.16
CA LYS A 8 12.88 13.09 30.49
C LYS A 8 12.62 12.10 31.62
N LEU A 9 12.00 10.95 31.34
CA LEU A 9 11.57 9.97 32.34
C LEU A 9 10.71 10.59 33.46
N ILE A 10 9.96 11.65 33.13
CA ILE A 10 9.08 12.39 34.04
C ILE A 10 7.66 12.27 33.50
N ALA A 11 6.73 11.79 34.32
CA ALA A 11 5.32 11.75 33.99
C ALA A 11 4.68 13.12 34.29
N ILE A 12 3.98 13.69 33.31
CA ILE A 12 3.18 14.90 33.51
C ILE A 12 1.86 14.48 34.18
N PRO A 13 1.51 15.06 35.34
CA PRO A 13 0.23 14.82 36.01
C PRO A 13 -0.97 14.98 35.07
N LYS A 14 -1.97 14.11 35.22
CA LYS A 14 -3.16 14.10 34.35
C LYS A 14 -3.89 15.45 34.34
N HIS A 15 -4.07 16.08 35.50
CA HIS A 15 -4.76 17.37 35.61
C HIS A 15 -4.08 18.47 34.76
N LEU A 16 -2.73 18.53 34.72
CA LEU A 16 -2.03 19.50 33.89
C LEU A 16 -2.24 19.25 32.38
N LYS A 17 -2.35 17.98 31.97
CA LYS A 17 -2.69 17.65 30.57
C LYS A 17 -4.10 18.09 30.26
N ASP A 18 -5.04 17.83 31.15
CA ASP A 18 -6.45 18.19 30.99
C ASP A 18 -6.61 19.72 30.97
N ASP A 19 -5.88 20.46 31.82
CA ASP A 19 -5.82 21.93 31.82
C ASP A 19 -5.26 22.48 30.52
N ALA A 20 -4.16 21.92 30.02
CA ALA A 20 -3.59 22.32 28.72
C ALA A 20 -4.56 22.04 27.57
N TYR A 21 -5.24 20.89 27.57
CA TYR A 21 -6.28 20.57 26.59
C TYR A 21 -7.45 21.55 26.67
N SER A 22 -7.88 21.90 27.88
CA SER A 22 -8.95 22.88 28.13
C SER A 22 -8.56 24.26 27.62
N TYR A 23 -7.34 24.72 27.91
CA TYR A 23 -6.80 26.00 27.42
C TYR A 23 -6.72 26.04 25.90
N ILE A 24 -6.25 24.97 25.24
CA ILE A 24 -6.23 24.89 23.78
C ILE A 24 -7.65 24.98 23.21
N ARG A 25 -8.58 24.22 23.79
CA ARG A 25 -9.95 24.08 23.27
C ARG A 25 -10.80 25.34 23.48
N ASN A 26 -10.62 26.04 24.58
CA ASN A 26 -11.47 27.17 24.95
C ASN A 26 -10.83 28.52 24.61
N GLU A 27 -9.58 28.72 25.00
CA GLU A 27 -8.88 30.01 24.85
C GLU A 27 -8.24 30.13 23.47
N LEU A 28 -7.35 29.19 23.12
CA LEU A 28 -6.58 29.29 21.87
C LEU A 28 -7.47 29.12 20.63
N THR A 29 -8.45 28.23 20.70
CA THR A 29 -9.41 28.02 19.60
C THR A 29 -10.19 29.29 19.30
N THR A 30 -10.65 30.00 20.34
CA THR A 30 -11.35 31.29 20.19
C THR A 30 -10.40 32.38 19.70
N LYS A 31 -9.23 32.52 20.35
CA LYS A 31 -8.24 33.56 20.03
C LYS A 31 -7.76 33.51 18.58
N TYR A 32 -7.60 32.31 18.01
CA TYR A 32 -7.08 32.12 16.66
C TYR A 32 -8.16 31.71 15.64
N GLY A 33 -9.45 31.71 16.02
CA GLY A 33 -10.54 31.30 15.15
C GLY A 33 -10.38 29.87 14.59
N LEU A 34 -9.83 28.95 15.40
CA LEU A 34 -9.57 27.59 14.95
C LEU A 34 -10.88 26.82 14.75
N SER A 35 -10.96 26.02 13.71
CA SER A 35 -12.13 25.19 13.48
C SER A 35 -12.20 24.05 14.50
N ALA A 36 -13.29 24.00 15.27
CA ALA A 36 -13.63 22.86 16.12
C ALA A 36 -14.36 21.74 15.35
N LYS A 37 -14.60 21.93 14.04
CA LYS A 37 -15.30 20.92 13.22
C LYS A 37 -14.47 19.64 13.21
N HIS A 38 -15.12 18.55 13.60
CA HIS A 38 -14.52 17.24 13.42
C HIS A 38 -14.28 17.01 11.94
N ARG A 39 -13.08 16.52 11.62
CA ARG A 39 -12.79 16.03 10.29
C ARG A 39 -13.73 14.86 10.00
N GLU A 40 -14.37 14.91 8.84
CA GLU A 40 -15.20 13.82 8.33
C GLU A 40 -14.38 12.52 8.24
N LYS A 41 -15.01 11.42 8.67
CA LYS A 41 -14.38 10.10 8.73
C LYS A 41 -15.16 9.18 7.82
N TYR A 42 -14.55 8.79 6.71
CA TYR A 42 -15.09 7.76 5.85
C TYR A 42 -14.50 6.40 6.29
N PRO A 43 -15.31 5.49 6.84
CA PRO A 43 -14.87 4.09 6.97
C PRO A 43 -14.60 3.54 5.57
N VAL A 44 -13.57 2.70 5.46
CA VAL A 44 -13.23 2.06 4.18
C VAL A 44 -14.00 0.75 4.13
N THR A 45 -14.88 0.61 3.14
CA THR A 45 -15.73 -0.58 3.01
C THR A 45 -15.05 -1.68 2.22
N ARG A 46 -15.73 -2.84 2.13
CA ARG A 46 -15.35 -3.93 1.24
C ARG A 46 -15.31 -3.49 -0.23
N VAL A 47 -16.21 -2.61 -0.65
CA VAL A 47 -16.28 -2.10 -2.04
C VAL A 47 -15.03 -1.29 -2.35
N ASP A 48 -14.67 -0.36 -1.45
CA ASP A 48 -13.46 0.46 -1.59
C ASP A 48 -12.21 -0.42 -1.72
N LEU A 49 -12.04 -1.40 -0.83
CA LEU A 49 -10.90 -2.32 -0.85
C LEU A 49 -10.82 -3.12 -2.16
N ASN A 50 -11.97 -3.54 -2.70
CA ASN A 50 -12.01 -4.25 -3.98
C ASN A 50 -11.53 -3.37 -5.12
N ILE A 51 -12.04 -2.14 -5.21
CA ILE A 51 -11.63 -1.19 -6.25
C ILE A 51 -10.12 -0.95 -6.15
N LEU A 52 -9.61 -0.70 -4.94
CA LEU A 52 -8.19 -0.38 -4.72
C LEU A 52 -7.26 -1.56 -5.04
N ILE A 53 -7.57 -2.77 -4.57
CA ILE A 53 -6.72 -3.95 -4.82
C ILE A 53 -6.81 -4.35 -6.30
N GLN A 54 -8.00 -4.30 -6.92
CA GLN A 54 -8.13 -4.56 -8.36
C GLN A 54 -7.37 -3.52 -9.17
N HIS A 55 -7.49 -2.23 -8.84
CA HIS A 55 -6.78 -1.17 -9.57
C HIS A 55 -5.27 -1.45 -9.67
N LEU A 56 -4.63 -1.89 -8.58
CA LEU A 56 -3.19 -2.26 -8.56
C LEU A 56 -2.78 -3.28 -9.66
N TYR A 57 -3.70 -4.16 -10.07
CA TYR A 57 -3.41 -5.25 -11.02
C TYR A 57 -4.29 -5.22 -12.29
N LYS A 58 -5.14 -4.20 -12.46
CA LYS A 58 -6.01 -4.05 -13.64
C LYS A 58 -5.86 -2.72 -14.38
N GLY A 59 -5.42 -1.66 -13.67
CA GLY A 59 -5.39 -0.31 -14.25
C GLY A 59 -4.33 0.62 -13.68
N ASP A 60 -3.54 0.20 -12.69
CA ASP A 60 -2.52 1.06 -12.09
C ASP A 60 -1.27 1.15 -12.97
N THR A 61 -1.15 2.29 -13.62
CA THR A 61 -0.03 2.66 -14.51
C THR A 61 1.15 3.26 -13.76
N HIS A 62 1.09 3.30 -12.42
CA HIS A 62 2.18 3.82 -11.61
C HIS A 62 3.48 3.06 -11.84
N ASP A 63 4.54 3.83 -12.08
CA ASP A 63 5.90 3.33 -12.18
C ASP A 63 6.46 3.10 -10.76
N TYR A 64 6.45 1.83 -10.36
CA TYR A 64 6.99 1.40 -9.08
C TYR A 64 8.50 1.22 -9.22
N VAL A 65 9.25 1.81 -8.28
CA VAL A 65 10.72 1.65 -8.20
C VAL A 65 11.17 0.18 -8.21
N HIS A 66 10.30 -0.70 -7.71
CA HIS A 66 10.40 -2.16 -7.78
C HIS A 66 9.00 -2.76 -7.52
N GLU A 67 8.64 -3.87 -8.17
CA GLU A 67 7.29 -4.49 -8.06
C GLU A 67 6.91 -4.88 -6.63
N ARG A 68 7.92 -5.12 -5.77
CA ARG A 68 7.71 -5.30 -4.32
C ARG A 68 6.92 -4.16 -3.69
N GLY A 69 7.01 -2.93 -4.20
CA GLY A 69 6.24 -1.79 -3.73
C GLY A 69 4.73 -1.94 -3.99
N ARG A 70 4.36 -2.36 -5.20
CA ARG A 70 2.97 -2.67 -5.59
C ARG A 70 2.42 -3.82 -4.77
N PHE A 71 3.20 -4.90 -4.68
CA PHE A 71 2.89 -6.07 -3.87
C PHE A 71 2.64 -5.71 -2.41
N GLN A 72 3.52 -4.94 -1.78
CA GLN A 72 3.37 -4.56 -0.37
C GLN A 72 2.16 -3.65 -0.13
N GLN A 73 1.72 -2.87 -1.11
CA GLN A 73 0.46 -2.13 -1.00
C GLN A 73 -0.74 -3.09 -0.95
N ALA A 74 -0.83 -4.06 -1.87
CA ALA A 74 -1.91 -5.05 -1.86
C ALA A 74 -1.87 -5.96 -0.60
N PHE A 75 -0.68 -6.43 -0.25
CA PHE A 75 -0.44 -7.23 0.96
C PHE A 75 -0.83 -6.47 2.22
N GLY A 76 -0.45 -5.19 2.33
CA GLY A 76 -0.83 -4.32 3.43
C GLY A 76 -2.35 -4.10 3.50
N LEU A 77 -3.03 -3.90 2.36
CA LEU A 77 -4.49 -3.74 2.32
C LEU A 77 -5.18 -5.00 2.85
N SER A 78 -4.79 -6.18 2.37
CA SER A 78 -5.30 -7.47 2.84
C SER A 78 -5.02 -7.70 4.34
N LEU A 79 -3.82 -7.33 4.82
CA LEU A 79 -3.45 -7.41 6.24
C LEU A 79 -4.34 -6.53 7.11
N PHE A 80 -4.46 -5.24 6.80
CA PHE A 80 -5.25 -4.31 7.61
C PHE A 80 -6.75 -4.63 7.58
N SER A 81 -7.29 -5.03 6.42
CA SER A 81 -8.70 -5.37 6.30
C SER A 81 -9.06 -6.66 7.05
N SER A 82 -8.16 -7.65 7.05
CA SER A 82 -8.41 -8.96 7.68
C SER A 82 -8.11 -8.99 9.18
N SER A 83 -7.20 -8.14 9.66
CA SER A 83 -6.81 -8.10 11.09
C SER A 83 -7.44 -6.95 11.88
N GLY A 84 -7.91 -5.91 11.20
CA GLY A 84 -8.28 -4.64 11.84
C GLY A 84 -7.12 -3.97 12.58
N ALA A 85 -5.86 -4.38 12.34
CA ALA A 85 -4.71 -3.93 13.12
C ALA A 85 -4.48 -2.41 13.05
N ARG A 86 -3.92 -1.85 14.13
CA ARG A 86 -3.46 -0.45 14.12
C ARG A 86 -2.18 -0.35 13.30
N ALA A 87 -2.04 0.73 12.53
CA ALA A 87 -0.86 0.94 11.68
C ALA A 87 0.46 0.83 12.46
N GLY A 88 0.55 1.47 13.64
CA GLY A 88 1.77 1.44 14.48
C GLY A 88 2.09 0.10 15.15
N ALA A 89 1.25 -0.93 14.98
CA ALA A 89 1.58 -2.31 15.36
C ALA A 89 2.14 -3.11 14.17
N ILE A 90 2.04 -2.58 12.96
CA ILE A 90 2.39 -3.27 11.71
C ILE A 90 3.59 -2.62 11.02
N VAL A 91 3.62 -1.29 10.99
CA VAL A 91 4.68 -0.47 10.39
C VAL A 91 5.29 0.45 11.43
N GLU A 92 6.53 0.90 11.17
CA GLU A 92 7.23 1.81 12.08
C GLU A 92 6.44 3.11 12.22
N SER A 93 6.02 3.40 13.44
CA SER A 93 5.18 4.56 13.75
C SER A 93 6.02 5.82 13.84
N SER A 94 5.47 6.95 13.37
CA SER A 94 6.12 8.26 13.52
C SER A 94 6.39 8.64 14.99
N ALA A 95 5.68 8.05 15.95
CA ALA A 95 5.88 8.27 17.39
C ALA A 95 7.03 7.44 17.99
N TYR A 96 7.59 6.50 17.22
CA TYR A 96 8.71 5.62 17.55
C TYR A 96 9.62 5.56 16.31
N ARG A 97 10.04 6.74 15.84
CA ARG A 97 10.86 6.84 14.63
C ARG A 97 12.25 6.28 14.91
N ASP A 98 12.83 5.63 13.90
CA ASP A 98 14.18 5.05 13.91
C ASP A 98 14.36 3.89 14.90
N THR A 99 13.26 3.35 15.45
CA THR A 99 13.29 2.14 16.29
C THR A 99 13.16 0.86 15.46
N ASN A 100 12.72 0.97 14.20
CA ASN A 100 12.41 -0.16 13.32
C ASN A 100 11.28 -1.08 13.85
N GLU A 101 10.61 -0.72 14.95
CA GLU A 101 9.57 -1.52 15.60
C GLU A 101 8.35 -1.68 14.68
N ALA A 102 8.19 -2.88 14.13
CA ALA A 102 7.17 -3.22 13.14
C ALA A 102 6.79 -4.71 13.21
N LEU A 103 5.84 -5.16 12.39
CA LEU A 103 5.52 -6.58 12.32
C LEU A 103 6.69 -7.38 11.70
N TYR A 104 7.33 -8.23 12.51
CA TYR A 104 8.37 -9.16 12.09
C TYR A 104 7.78 -10.55 11.78
N TYR A 105 8.53 -11.40 11.06
CA TYR A 105 8.08 -12.76 10.76
C TYR A 105 7.80 -13.57 12.03
N GLN A 106 8.60 -13.43 13.09
CA GLN A 106 8.36 -14.14 14.36
C GLN A 106 7.00 -13.84 15.00
N HIS A 107 6.37 -12.71 14.65
CA HIS A 107 5.03 -12.35 15.11
C HIS A 107 3.92 -13.03 14.29
N LEU A 108 4.27 -13.67 13.18
CA LEU A 108 3.38 -14.42 12.32
C LEU A 108 3.63 -15.92 12.49
N SER A 109 2.60 -16.71 12.24
CA SER A 109 2.74 -18.14 12.02
C SER A 109 1.87 -18.55 10.85
N LEU A 110 2.45 -19.25 9.87
CA LEU A 110 1.69 -19.90 8.81
C LEU A 110 1.38 -21.33 9.26
N ASN A 111 0.11 -21.62 9.40
CA ASN A 111 -0.39 -22.88 9.89
C ASN A 111 -1.15 -23.59 8.78
N MET A 112 -1.13 -24.92 8.81
CA MET A 112 -1.93 -25.77 7.93
C MET A 112 -2.60 -26.89 8.72
N ARG A 113 -3.75 -27.35 8.26
CA ARG A 113 -4.46 -28.52 8.79
C ARG A 113 -5.04 -29.34 7.65
N TRP A 114 -5.37 -30.59 7.94
CA TRP A 114 -6.17 -31.39 7.02
C TRP A 114 -7.53 -30.74 6.79
N ASP A 115 -7.97 -30.75 5.54
CA ASP A 115 -9.34 -30.45 5.13
C ASP A 115 -10.02 -31.76 4.68
N ALA A 116 -11.27 -31.69 4.24
CA ALA A 116 -11.96 -32.86 3.69
C ALA A 116 -11.10 -33.57 2.61
N GLY A 117 -10.89 -34.87 2.78
CA GLY A 117 -10.02 -35.69 1.92
C GLY A 117 -8.54 -35.54 2.25
N GLU A 118 -7.69 -35.43 1.22
CA GLU A 118 -6.23 -35.25 1.36
C GLU A 118 -5.74 -33.80 1.18
N ASN A 119 -6.67 -32.85 1.15
CA ASN A 119 -6.37 -31.44 0.97
C ASN A 119 -5.92 -30.79 2.29
N VAL A 120 -5.24 -29.64 2.18
CA VAL A 120 -4.86 -28.83 3.33
C VAL A 120 -5.51 -27.45 3.26
N LYS A 121 -5.87 -26.91 4.43
CA LYS A 121 -6.30 -25.52 4.60
C LYS A 121 -5.28 -24.76 5.41
N TYR A 122 -5.09 -23.50 5.04
CA TYR A 122 -4.13 -22.62 5.71
C TYR A 122 -4.82 -21.56 6.57
N TRP A 123 -4.10 -21.10 7.59
CA TRP A 123 -4.43 -19.86 8.29
C TRP A 123 -3.17 -19.21 8.83
N VAL A 124 -3.24 -17.89 9.04
CA VAL A 124 -2.17 -17.13 9.68
C VAL A 124 -2.62 -16.66 11.04
N THR A 125 -1.76 -16.85 12.04
CA THR A 125 -1.95 -16.22 13.35
C THR A 125 -0.98 -15.06 13.50
N ILE A 126 -1.49 -13.90 13.93
CA ILE A 126 -0.72 -12.68 14.20
C ILE A 126 -0.69 -12.44 15.70
N SER A 127 0.51 -12.34 16.27
CA SER A 127 0.76 -11.97 17.66
C SER A 127 1.16 -10.50 17.73
N PRO A 128 0.30 -9.59 18.22
CA PRO A 128 0.54 -8.16 18.13
C PRO A 128 1.44 -7.61 19.26
N GLU A 129 2.76 -7.75 19.14
CA GLU A 129 3.71 -7.24 20.16
C GLU A 129 3.68 -5.70 20.31
N PHE A 130 3.58 -5.00 19.19
CA PHE A 130 3.72 -3.53 19.16
C PHE A 130 2.39 -2.78 19.35
N LEU A 131 1.45 -3.37 20.09
CA LEU A 131 0.14 -2.76 20.33
C LEU A 131 0.24 -1.52 21.23
N LYS A 132 -0.37 -0.41 20.81
CA LYS A 132 -0.42 0.82 21.63
C LYS A 132 -1.07 0.52 22.99
N GLY A 133 -0.35 0.84 24.07
CA GLY A 133 -0.80 0.65 25.45
C GLY A 133 -0.30 -0.64 26.10
N HIS A 134 0.17 -1.61 25.30
CA HIS A 134 0.65 -2.92 25.75
C HIS A 134 2.01 -3.26 25.11
N ARG A 135 2.79 -2.23 24.79
CA ARG A 135 4.12 -2.42 24.20
C ARG A 135 5.09 -2.75 25.33
N TYR A 136 5.86 -3.83 25.18
CA TYR A 136 6.77 -4.35 26.21
C TYR A 136 6.04 -4.81 27.48
N ASP A 137 4.77 -5.19 27.33
CA ASP A 137 3.93 -5.71 28.40
C ASP A 137 3.87 -7.22 28.27
N ASP A 138 4.91 -7.88 28.79
CA ASP A 138 5.08 -9.33 28.70
C ASP A 138 4.11 -10.09 29.63
N GLU A 139 3.49 -9.38 30.59
CA GLU A 139 2.51 -9.94 31.53
C GLU A 139 1.12 -10.06 30.89
N THR A 140 0.80 -9.18 29.92
CA THR A 140 -0.50 -9.18 29.25
C THR A 140 -0.53 -10.12 28.06
N ILE A 141 -1.34 -11.18 28.15
CA ILE A 141 -1.65 -12.03 27.00
C ILE A 141 -2.57 -11.25 26.03
N LEU A 142 -1.99 -10.73 24.96
CA LEU A 142 -2.74 -10.05 23.92
C LEU A 142 -3.50 -11.06 23.03
N PRO A 143 -4.77 -10.78 22.68
CA PRO A 143 -5.53 -11.65 21.81
C PRO A 143 -4.85 -11.73 20.44
N LYS A 144 -4.59 -12.96 19.99
CA LYS A 144 -4.03 -13.23 18.66
C LYS A 144 -5.13 -13.09 17.61
N ASN A 145 -4.78 -12.50 16.47
CA ASN A 145 -5.67 -12.46 15.31
C ASN A 145 -5.47 -13.69 14.44
N TRP A 146 -6.55 -14.30 13.99
CA TRP A 146 -6.54 -15.51 13.16
C TRP A 146 -7.16 -15.16 11.81
N ILE A 147 -6.40 -15.36 10.74
CA ILE A 147 -6.83 -15.05 9.37
C ILE A 147 -6.81 -16.35 8.57
N GLY A 148 -7.98 -16.91 8.32
CA GLY A 148 -8.15 -18.07 7.44
C GLY A 148 -8.04 -17.68 5.96
N GLU A 149 -7.93 -18.70 5.10
CA GLU A 149 -7.97 -18.49 3.66
C GLU A 149 -9.26 -17.81 3.19
N GLN A 150 -9.09 -16.85 2.28
CA GLN A 150 -10.16 -16.21 1.56
C GLN A 150 -10.31 -16.79 0.16
N LYS A 151 -11.56 -16.92 -0.30
CA LYS A 151 -11.96 -17.49 -1.59
C LYS A 151 -11.35 -16.80 -2.82
N ILE A 152 -11.06 -15.51 -2.73
CA ILE A 152 -10.48 -14.70 -3.81
C ILE A 152 -9.03 -14.41 -3.49
N LEU A 153 -8.10 -14.85 -4.36
CA LEU A 153 -6.66 -14.79 -4.12
C LEU A 153 -6.15 -13.38 -3.84
N GLY A 154 -6.59 -12.38 -4.60
CA GLY A 154 -6.19 -10.98 -4.39
C GLY A 154 -6.61 -10.41 -3.02
N ARG A 155 -7.64 -10.99 -2.39
CA ARG A 155 -8.06 -10.65 -1.01
C ARG A 155 -7.37 -11.52 0.03
N ASN A 156 -6.76 -12.62 -0.39
CA ASN A 156 -6.31 -13.67 0.49
C ASN A 156 -4.97 -13.34 1.15
N PHE A 157 -4.99 -13.08 2.46
CA PHE A 157 -3.78 -12.71 3.20
C PHE A 157 -2.75 -13.84 3.24
N VAL A 158 -3.21 -15.10 3.29
CA VAL A 158 -2.34 -16.28 3.24
C VAL A 158 -1.57 -16.31 1.93
N TYR A 159 -2.25 -16.07 0.80
CA TYR A 159 -1.62 -16.00 -0.53
C TYR A 159 -0.47 -14.97 -0.54
N TRP A 160 -0.71 -13.76 -0.04
CA TRP A 160 0.31 -12.72 0.02
C TRP A 160 1.48 -13.12 0.94
N LEU A 161 1.20 -13.72 2.11
CA LEU A 161 2.25 -14.15 3.03
C LEU A 161 3.12 -15.26 2.43
N MET A 162 2.53 -16.23 1.72
CA MET A 162 3.29 -17.30 1.06
C MET A 162 4.27 -16.76 0.03
N VAL A 163 3.82 -15.85 -0.83
CA VAL A 163 4.68 -15.20 -1.84
C VAL A 163 5.79 -14.40 -1.18
N CYS A 164 5.43 -13.60 -0.17
CA CYS A 164 6.39 -12.78 0.58
C CYS A 164 7.45 -13.64 1.28
N GLY A 165 7.02 -14.69 1.98
CA GLY A 165 7.89 -15.59 2.72
C GLY A 165 8.85 -16.39 1.83
N ILE A 166 8.41 -16.84 0.65
CA ILE A 166 9.31 -17.50 -0.32
C ILE A 166 10.29 -16.49 -0.93
N ALA A 167 9.82 -15.31 -1.34
CA ALA A 167 10.69 -14.27 -1.88
C ALA A 167 11.79 -13.86 -0.89
N ASP A 168 11.47 -13.89 0.41
CA ASP A 168 12.38 -13.51 1.49
C ASP A 168 13.20 -14.69 2.03
N LYS A 169 13.02 -15.91 1.48
CA LYS A 169 13.61 -17.16 2.00
C LYS A 169 13.34 -17.37 3.50
N ALA A 170 12.17 -16.92 3.95
CA ALA A 170 11.83 -16.85 5.37
C ALA A 170 11.44 -18.20 5.97
N PHE A 171 10.96 -19.16 5.17
CA PHE A 171 10.56 -20.47 5.67
C PHE A 171 11.76 -21.38 5.94
N ARG A 172 11.79 -22.05 7.09
CA ARG A 172 12.86 -22.98 7.44
C ARG A 172 12.81 -24.23 6.55
N GLY A 173 13.82 -24.42 5.72
CA GLY A 173 13.97 -25.62 4.89
C GLY A 173 12.97 -25.73 3.73
N ILE A 174 12.36 -24.62 3.32
CA ILE A 174 11.44 -24.54 2.17
C ILE A 174 11.88 -23.38 1.29
N GLN A 175 12.28 -23.67 0.05
CA GLN A 175 12.87 -22.67 -0.85
C GLN A 175 11.97 -22.27 -2.01
N SER A 176 10.94 -23.07 -2.31
CA SER A 176 10.06 -22.85 -3.45
C SER A 176 8.58 -22.95 -3.07
N LEU A 177 7.71 -22.31 -3.86
CA LEU A 177 6.27 -22.43 -3.72
C LEU A 177 5.80 -23.89 -3.91
N ASN A 178 6.45 -24.65 -4.81
CA ASN A 178 6.11 -26.04 -5.03
C ASN A 178 6.42 -26.90 -3.79
N GLU A 179 7.57 -26.69 -3.15
CA GLU A 179 7.88 -27.34 -1.87
C GLU A 179 6.91 -26.94 -0.76
N LEU A 180 6.54 -25.66 -0.69
CA LEU A 180 5.60 -25.15 0.30
C LEU A 180 4.22 -25.80 0.16
N LEU A 181 3.69 -25.84 -1.07
CA LEU A 181 2.38 -26.40 -1.37
C LEU A 181 2.35 -27.94 -1.31
N ALA A 182 3.51 -28.60 -1.38
CA ALA A 182 3.65 -30.04 -1.18
C ALA A 182 3.66 -30.44 0.31
N LYS A 183 3.81 -29.47 1.23
CA LYS A 183 3.79 -29.75 2.67
C LYS A 183 2.38 -30.13 3.12
N LYS A 184 2.33 -31.16 3.97
CA LYS A 184 1.12 -31.64 4.66
C LYS A 184 1.43 -31.79 6.15
N PRO A 185 0.42 -31.74 7.05
CA PRO A 185 0.65 -32.04 8.45
C PRO A 185 1.35 -33.41 8.63
N PRO A 186 2.36 -33.54 9.52
CA PRO A 186 3.03 -34.80 9.76
C PRO A 186 2.07 -35.91 10.19
N LYS A 187 2.41 -37.17 9.89
CA LYS A 187 1.61 -38.33 10.30
C LYS A 187 1.36 -38.29 11.82
N GLY A 188 0.08 -38.43 12.21
CA GLY A 188 -0.35 -38.37 13.61
C GLY A 188 -0.61 -36.94 14.13
N ARG A 189 -0.55 -35.91 13.28
CA ARG A 189 -0.96 -34.54 13.63
C ARG A 189 -2.09 -34.06 12.74
N ASP A 190 -3.08 -33.39 13.35
CA ASP A 190 -4.19 -32.76 12.63
C ASP A 190 -3.79 -31.44 11.97
N SER A 191 -2.74 -30.80 12.51
CA SER A 191 -2.23 -29.53 12.04
C SER A 191 -0.72 -29.41 12.17
N TRP A 192 -0.16 -28.45 11.45
CA TRP A 192 1.27 -28.15 11.47
C TRP A 192 1.51 -26.66 11.27
N THR A 193 2.30 -26.07 12.17
CA THR A 193 2.83 -24.71 12.05
C THR A 193 4.20 -24.76 11.40
N LEU A 194 4.39 -23.99 10.32
CA LEU A 194 5.70 -23.86 9.68
C LEU A 194 6.59 -22.94 10.51
N GLU A 195 7.87 -23.30 10.57
CA GLU A 195 8.90 -22.51 11.26
C GLU A 195 9.57 -21.52 10.32
N TRP A 196 9.93 -20.36 10.86
CA TRP A 196 10.77 -19.39 10.17
C TRP A 196 12.25 -19.76 10.29
N ALA A 197 13.02 -19.45 9.26
CA ALA A 197 14.47 -19.49 9.30
C ALA A 197 15.01 -18.46 10.30
N GLU A 198 16.14 -18.76 10.95
CA GLU A 198 16.67 -17.93 12.03
C GLU A 198 16.91 -16.47 11.61
N HIS A 199 17.46 -16.28 10.41
CA HIS A 199 17.73 -14.96 9.84
C HIS A 199 16.46 -14.14 9.57
N ALA A 200 15.31 -14.79 9.41
CA ALA A 200 14.06 -14.14 9.03
C ALA A 200 13.22 -13.72 10.24
N LYS A 201 13.43 -14.30 11.42
CA LYS A 201 12.62 -14.02 12.63
C LYS A 201 12.48 -12.52 12.94
N ASN A 202 13.60 -11.79 12.86
CA ASN A 202 13.70 -10.35 13.11
C ASN A 202 13.61 -9.50 11.82
N LEU A 203 13.23 -10.09 10.68
CA LEU A 203 13.06 -9.37 9.43
C LEU A 203 11.66 -8.76 9.37
N PRO A 204 11.49 -7.44 9.15
CA PRO A 204 10.16 -6.87 8.99
C PRO A 204 9.45 -7.46 7.77
N VAL A 205 8.16 -7.75 7.93
CA VAL A 205 7.33 -8.34 6.86
C VAL A 205 7.03 -7.32 5.76
N LEU A 206 6.83 -6.05 6.14
CA LEU A 206 6.72 -4.91 5.24
C LEU A 206 7.97 -4.03 5.37
N ARG A 207 8.75 -3.91 4.30
CA ARG A 207 10.05 -3.20 4.31
C ARG A 207 10.05 -1.97 3.42
N MET A 208 10.95 -1.03 3.67
CA MET A 208 11.22 0.03 2.69
C MET A 208 11.64 -0.62 1.37
N VAL A 209 11.18 -0.08 0.24
CA VAL A 209 11.50 -0.63 -1.08
C VAL A 209 12.49 0.29 -1.77
N THR A 210 13.55 -0.31 -2.30
CA THR A 210 14.60 0.34 -3.08
C THR A 210 14.55 -0.16 -4.51
N VAL A 211 15.38 0.43 -5.35
CA VAL A 211 15.60 0.02 -6.73
C VAL A 211 16.06 -1.45 -6.86
N SER A 212 16.74 -1.97 -5.84
CA SER A 212 17.23 -3.36 -5.79
C SER A 212 16.25 -4.32 -5.10
N GLY A 213 15.04 -3.86 -4.79
CA GLY A 213 14.05 -4.62 -4.04
C GLY A 213 13.87 -4.16 -2.60
N PRO A 214 13.24 -4.97 -1.74
CA PRO A 214 13.02 -4.61 -0.34
C PRO A 214 14.36 -4.43 0.38
N HIS A 215 14.45 -3.40 1.22
CA HIS A 215 15.61 -3.15 2.06
C HIS A 215 15.90 -4.38 2.93
N SER A 216 17.17 -4.66 3.19
CA SER A 216 17.62 -5.82 3.97
C SER A 216 17.08 -5.90 5.41
N SER A 217 16.65 -4.79 6.01
CA SER A 217 16.29 -4.73 7.44
C SER A 217 15.32 -3.61 7.82
N ARG A 218 15.22 -2.52 7.03
CA ARG A 218 14.40 -1.37 7.38
C ARG A 218 12.92 -1.63 7.13
N ALA A 219 12.13 -1.55 8.19
CA ALA A 219 10.68 -1.62 8.17
C ALA A 219 10.08 -0.47 7.36
N LEU A 220 8.92 -0.73 6.74
CA LEU A 220 8.12 0.31 6.12
C LEU A 220 7.69 1.31 7.20
N THR A 221 7.78 2.61 6.91
CA THR A 221 7.38 3.66 7.85
C THR A 221 5.92 4.05 7.65
N PHE A 222 5.25 4.51 8.71
CA PHE A 222 3.87 5.00 8.65
C PHE A 222 3.72 6.16 7.66
N SER A 223 4.73 7.04 7.59
CA SER A 223 4.76 8.15 6.64
C SER A 223 4.72 7.65 5.19
N SER A 224 5.55 6.66 4.87
CA SER A 224 5.61 6.04 3.53
C SER A 224 4.32 5.30 3.21
N LEU A 225 3.81 4.50 4.15
CA LEU A 225 2.53 3.79 4.00
C LEU A 225 1.38 4.77 3.71
N ARG A 226 1.27 5.85 4.50
CA ARG A 226 0.25 6.89 4.31
C ARG A 226 0.38 7.54 2.93
N HIS A 227 1.60 7.83 2.48
CA HIS A 227 1.85 8.40 1.17
C HIS A 227 1.40 7.45 0.06
N HIS A 228 1.83 6.18 0.12
CA HIS A 228 1.46 5.14 -0.84
C HIS A 228 -0.07 4.96 -0.95
N TYR A 229 -0.77 4.88 0.18
CA TYR A 229 -2.22 4.68 0.20
C TYR A 229 -2.98 5.90 -0.29
N SER A 230 -2.57 7.11 0.11
CA SER A 230 -3.21 8.34 -0.39
C SER A 230 -3.03 8.47 -1.90
N ALA A 231 -1.82 8.18 -2.41
CA ALA A 231 -1.54 8.20 -3.84
C ALA A 231 -2.30 7.10 -4.59
N LEU A 232 -2.48 5.92 -4.00
CA LEU A 232 -3.27 4.84 -4.60
C LEU A 232 -4.75 5.24 -4.75
N ALA A 233 -5.34 5.83 -3.71
CA ALA A 233 -6.71 6.33 -3.76
C ALA A 233 -6.90 7.38 -4.86
N GLU A 234 -5.99 8.35 -4.96
CA GLU A 234 -6.01 9.38 -6.02
C GLU A 234 -5.92 8.75 -7.42
N ARG A 235 -5.02 7.77 -7.63
CA ARG A 235 -4.91 7.04 -8.91
C ARG A 235 -6.13 6.18 -9.23
N ALA A 236 -6.84 5.73 -8.20
CA ALA A 236 -8.09 5.00 -8.33
C ALA A 236 -9.35 5.92 -8.38
N HIS A 237 -9.15 7.23 -8.53
CA HIS A 237 -10.18 8.27 -8.69
C HIS A 237 -11.03 8.56 -7.44
N PHE A 238 -10.54 8.22 -6.25
CA PHE A 238 -11.20 8.62 -5.01
C PHE A 238 -10.86 10.08 -4.70
N ARG A 239 -11.88 10.87 -4.35
CA ARG A 239 -11.69 12.21 -3.77
C ARG A 239 -10.97 12.14 -2.43
N ASP A 240 -11.33 11.14 -1.61
CA ASP A 240 -10.84 11.00 -0.25
C ASP A 240 -9.57 10.14 -0.14
N PRO A 241 -8.61 10.54 0.73
CA PRO A 241 -7.39 9.78 0.90
C PRO A 241 -7.64 8.50 1.72
N LEU A 242 -7.15 7.37 1.19
CA LEU A 242 -7.20 6.09 1.89
C LEU A 242 -6.37 6.10 3.19
N ARG A 243 -7.00 5.69 4.30
CA ARG A 243 -6.38 5.64 5.63
C ARG A 243 -6.54 4.26 6.25
N VAL A 244 -5.46 3.78 6.87
CA VAL A 244 -5.50 2.56 7.70
C VAL A 244 -6.55 2.67 8.81
N HIS A 245 -6.73 3.85 9.40
CA HIS A 245 -7.78 4.07 10.40
C HIS A 245 -9.20 3.96 9.83
N GLY A 246 -9.40 4.32 8.56
CA GLY A 246 -10.67 4.11 7.85
C GLY A 246 -10.93 2.63 7.60
N ILE A 247 -9.90 1.86 7.20
CA ILE A 247 -9.98 0.39 7.08
C ILE A 247 -10.36 -0.25 8.41
N ARG A 248 -9.67 0.12 9.49
CA ARG A 248 -9.98 -0.41 10.82
C ARG A 248 -11.41 -0.08 11.28
N ALA A 249 -11.89 1.13 11.01
CA ALA A 249 -13.27 1.52 11.32
C ALA A 249 -14.27 0.68 10.50
N GLY A 250 -14.00 0.49 9.20
CA GLY A 250 -14.81 -0.38 8.34
C GLY A 250 -14.84 -1.84 8.82
N THR A 251 -13.69 -2.40 9.22
CA THR A 251 -13.63 -3.74 9.82
C THR A 251 -14.45 -3.83 11.12
N ALA A 252 -14.38 -2.81 11.98
CA ALA A 252 -15.16 -2.78 13.22
C ALA A 252 -16.68 -2.71 12.93
N ASN A 253 -17.10 -1.85 12.00
CA ASN A 253 -18.50 -1.73 11.59
C ASN A 253 -19.04 -3.02 10.96
N ALA A 254 -18.21 -3.76 10.21
CA ALA A 254 -18.60 -5.02 9.61
C ALA A 254 -18.83 -6.15 10.63
N ILE A 255 -18.21 -6.05 11.82
CA ILE A 255 -18.34 -7.03 12.91
C ILE A 255 -19.57 -6.71 13.79
N ASP A 256 -19.93 -5.44 13.95
CA ASP A 256 -21.12 -4.99 14.70
C ASP A 256 -22.05 -4.09 13.85
N PRO A 257 -22.83 -4.65 12.90
CA PRO A 257 -23.52 -3.86 11.89
C PRO A 257 -24.99 -3.52 12.18
N LYS A 258 -25.64 -4.07 13.22
CA LYS A 258 -27.11 -4.24 13.20
C LYS A 258 -27.84 -3.89 14.49
N ALA A 259 -27.86 -2.62 14.87
CA ALA A 259 -28.80 -2.14 15.89
C ALA A 259 -29.71 -0.98 15.43
N SER A 260 -29.25 -0.06 14.56
CA SER A 260 -30.00 1.20 14.34
C SER A 260 -30.81 1.28 13.04
N GLU A 261 -30.45 0.55 11.99
CA GLU A 261 -31.10 0.65 10.67
C GLU A 261 -32.28 -0.31 10.56
N ALA A 262 -32.08 -1.56 11.00
CA ALA A 262 -33.16 -2.53 11.16
C ALA A 262 -34.28 -1.99 12.08
N ALA A 263 -33.92 -1.29 13.17
CA ALA A 263 -34.89 -0.66 14.06
C ALA A 263 -35.69 0.48 13.39
N ARG A 264 -35.09 1.20 12.45
CA ARG A 264 -35.75 2.30 11.70
C ARG A 264 -36.62 1.78 10.55
N ALA A 265 -36.18 0.76 9.83
CA ALA A 265 -36.98 0.12 8.78
C ALA A 265 -38.20 -0.62 9.35
N CYS A 266 -38.04 -1.30 10.50
CA CYS A 266 -39.15 -1.92 11.22
C CYS A 266 -40.23 -0.92 11.68
N PHE A 267 -39.87 0.35 11.96
CA PHE A 267 -40.86 1.37 12.31
C PHE A 267 -41.84 1.63 11.17
N TRP A 268 -41.37 1.58 9.92
CA TRP A 268 -42.20 1.78 8.72
C TRP A 268 -42.69 0.47 8.08
N ASN A 269 -42.37 -0.68 8.67
CA ASN A 269 -42.66 -2.01 8.12
C ASN A 269 -42.07 -2.22 6.71
N GLU A 270 -40.91 -1.62 6.46
CA GLU A 270 -40.14 -1.74 5.21
C GLU A 270 -38.95 -2.69 5.40
N GLU A 271 -38.46 -3.25 4.30
CA GLU A 271 -37.16 -3.92 4.30
C GLU A 271 -36.05 -2.88 4.45
N ALA A 272 -35.05 -3.18 5.29
CA ALA A 272 -33.92 -2.28 5.48
C ALA A 272 -33.06 -2.21 4.21
N ASP A 273 -32.92 -1.01 3.63
CA ASP A 273 -32.00 -0.74 2.52
C ASP A 273 -30.56 -0.62 3.02
N TYR A 274 -29.92 -1.78 3.20
CA TYR A 274 -28.52 -1.85 3.57
C TYR A 274 -27.56 -1.37 2.46
N GLU A 275 -28.02 -1.27 1.20
CA GLU A 275 -27.15 -0.90 0.08
C GLU A 275 -26.88 0.60 0.06
N SER A 276 -27.92 1.43 0.18
CA SER A 276 -27.77 2.89 0.22
C SER A 276 -26.95 3.34 1.44
N HIS A 277 -27.18 2.76 2.60
CA HIS A 277 -26.39 3.08 3.79
C HIS A 277 -24.94 2.59 3.69
N ALA A 278 -24.70 1.41 3.11
CA ALA A 278 -23.35 0.95 2.83
C ALA A 278 -22.64 1.86 1.81
N MET A 279 -23.38 2.41 0.83
CA MET A 279 -22.86 3.37 -0.14
C MET A 279 -22.46 4.69 0.55
N GLU A 280 -23.36 5.33 1.30
CA GLU A 280 -23.10 6.58 2.03
C GLU A 280 -21.90 6.48 2.99
N GLN A 281 -21.67 5.32 3.59
CA GLN A 281 -20.50 5.08 4.43
C GLN A 281 -19.19 4.90 3.63
N SER A 282 -19.27 4.54 2.36
CA SER A 282 -18.13 4.16 1.52
C SER A 282 -17.38 5.37 0.98
N MET A 283 -16.04 5.27 0.91
CA MET A 283 -15.28 6.28 0.15
C MET A 283 -15.65 6.28 -1.33
N ALA A 284 -16.16 5.16 -1.86
CA ALA A 284 -16.65 5.02 -3.22
C ALA A 284 -17.82 5.95 -3.55
N HIS A 285 -18.58 6.40 -2.55
CA HIS A 285 -19.60 7.42 -2.75
C HIS A 285 -19.01 8.74 -3.28
N HIS A 286 -17.76 9.04 -2.91
CA HIS A 286 -17.01 10.22 -3.39
C HIS A 286 -15.99 9.87 -4.48
N ARG A 287 -16.16 8.72 -5.14
CA ARG A 287 -15.31 8.32 -6.26
C ARG A 287 -15.99 8.75 -7.56
N ASP A 288 -15.22 9.40 -8.42
CA ASP A 288 -15.70 9.79 -9.74
C ASP A 288 -14.64 9.42 -10.77
N THR A 289 -14.95 8.46 -11.64
CA THR A 289 -14.03 8.02 -12.69
C THR A 289 -13.63 9.12 -13.65
N ASN A 290 -14.41 10.18 -13.78
CA ASN A 290 -14.10 11.32 -14.64
C ASN A 290 -13.03 12.23 -14.02
N SER A 291 -12.73 12.06 -12.73
CA SER A 291 -11.70 12.86 -12.04
C SER A 291 -10.32 12.66 -12.69
N PRO A 292 -9.61 13.75 -13.04
CA PRO A 292 -8.32 13.64 -13.69
C PRO A 292 -7.25 13.08 -12.75
N CYS A 293 -6.53 12.04 -13.19
CA CYS A 293 -5.34 11.54 -12.46
C CYS A 293 -4.03 12.20 -12.91
N LYS A 294 -4.06 12.97 -14.01
CA LYS A 294 -2.92 13.67 -14.60
C LYS A 294 -3.38 15.09 -14.97
N MET A 295 -2.43 16.01 -15.05
CA MET A 295 -2.69 17.33 -15.64
C MET A 295 -2.92 17.17 -17.14
N ASP A 296 -3.78 18.00 -17.70
CA ASP A 296 -3.89 18.12 -19.16
C ASP A 296 -2.64 18.79 -19.77
N ALA A 297 -2.56 18.79 -21.10
CA ALA A 297 -1.41 19.34 -21.81
C ALA A 297 -1.21 20.85 -21.53
N ALA A 298 -2.29 21.61 -21.33
CA ALA A 298 -2.24 23.04 -21.07
C ALA A 298 -1.66 23.34 -19.68
N ALA A 299 -2.14 22.66 -18.64
CA ALA A 299 -1.64 22.77 -17.27
C ALA A 299 -0.19 22.26 -17.14
N VAL A 300 0.20 21.25 -17.93
CA VAL A 300 1.60 20.83 -18.06
C VAL A 300 2.43 21.96 -18.71
N ALA A 301 1.99 22.52 -19.82
CA ALA A 301 2.72 23.61 -20.49
C ALA A 301 2.88 24.83 -19.57
N GLU A 302 1.84 25.19 -18.82
CA GLU A 302 1.85 26.30 -17.87
C GLU A 302 2.94 26.12 -16.80
N ILE A 303 3.02 24.94 -16.16
CA ILE A 303 4.02 24.71 -15.10
C ILE A 303 5.43 24.57 -15.64
N GLU A 304 5.59 24.01 -16.84
CA GLU A 304 6.89 23.80 -17.47
C GLU A 304 7.49 25.09 -18.03
N THR A 305 6.64 26.09 -18.34
CA THR A 305 7.06 27.44 -18.78
C THR A 305 7.13 28.45 -17.64
N ASP A 306 6.73 28.08 -16.42
CA ASP A 306 6.81 28.96 -15.25
C ASP A 306 8.24 29.44 -14.96
N SER A 307 8.36 30.73 -14.63
CA SER A 307 9.65 31.38 -14.43
C SER A 307 10.53 30.72 -13.35
N GLU A 308 9.93 30.17 -12.30
CA GLU A 308 10.70 29.45 -11.28
C GLU A 308 11.11 28.06 -11.75
N MET A 309 10.26 27.37 -12.52
CA MET A 309 10.62 26.07 -13.10
C MET A 309 11.79 26.20 -14.07
N LEU A 310 11.79 27.22 -14.92
CA LEU A 310 12.91 27.50 -15.81
C LEU A 310 14.21 27.77 -15.05
N LYS A 311 14.16 28.51 -13.94
CA LYS A 311 15.32 28.72 -13.05
C LYS A 311 15.81 27.41 -12.42
N ILE A 312 14.91 26.51 -12.04
CA ILE A 312 15.26 25.18 -11.53
C ILE A 312 15.98 24.36 -12.61
N TYR A 313 15.49 24.37 -13.86
CA TYR A 313 16.14 23.67 -14.97
C TYR A 313 17.51 24.24 -15.30
N GLN A 314 17.65 25.57 -15.35
CA GLN A 314 18.96 26.21 -15.54
C GLN A 314 19.98 25.72 -14.50
N LYS A 315 19.57 25.58 -13.23
CA LYS A 315 20.44 25.04 -12.17
C LYS A 315 20.74 23.55 -12.33
N ILE A 316 19.77 22.75 -12.73
CA ILE A 316 19.99 21.32 -13.03
C ILE A 316 20.99 21.16 -14.18
N ASP A 317 20.87 21.97 -15.23
CA ASP A 317 21.75 21.93 -16.41
C ASP A 317 23.16 22.43 -16.08
N GLU A 318 23.28 23.48 -15.28
CA GLU A 318 24.57 23.95 -14.74
C GLU A 318 25.27 22.84 -13.95
N LEU A 319 24.58 22.22 -12.99
CA LEU A 319 25.14 21.15 -12.16
C LEU A 319 25.46 19.90 -12.99
N THR A 320 24.61 19.55 -13.95
CA THR A 320 24.85 18.40 -14.84
C THR A 320 26.10 18.60 -15.69
N ARG A 321 26.32 19.81 -16.22
CA ARG A 321 27.56 20.16 -16.94
C ARG A 321 28.79 20.05 -16.03
N ARG A 322 28.70 20.54 -14.79
CA ARG A 322 29.79 20.46 -13.81
C ARG A 322 30.12 19.02 -13.38
N ILE A 323 29.11 18.15 -13.27
CA ILE A 323 29.29 16.73 -12.95
C ILE A 323 29.96 15.97 -14.10
N ALA A 324 29.77 16.41 -15.35
CA ALA A 324 30.41 15.85 -16.55
C ALA A 324 30.29 14.31 -16.68
N GLY A 325 29.15 13.76 -16.26
CA GLY A 325 28.90 12.31 -16.31
C GLY A 325 29.65 11.49 -15.24
N ARG A 326 30.31 12.14 -14.27
CA ARG A 326 31.06 11.49 -13.17
C ARG A 326 30.45 11.82 -11.80
N PRO A 327 29.24 11.33 -11.50
CA PRO A 327 28.53 11.66 -10.26
C PRO A 327 29.22 11.08 -9.01
N HIS A 328 29.90 9.93 -9.11
CA HIS A 328 30.61 9.33 -7.99
C HIS A 328 31.83 10.15 -7.55
N GLU A 329 32.55 10.75 -8.50
CA GLU A 329 33.67 11.67 -8.23
C GLU A 329 33.19 13.03 -7.71
N ASN A 330 31.94 13.41 -8.04
CA ASN A 330 31.33 14.70 -7.71
C ASN A 330 30.11 14.54 -6.78
N ALA A 331 30.24 13.73 -5.73
CA ALA A 331 29.12 13.34 -4.87
C ALA A 331 28.34 14.54 -4.29
N LEU A 332 29.02 15.62 -3.90
CA LEU A 332 28.37 16.83 -3.39
C LEU A 332 27.52 17.54 -4.45
N LEU A 333 28.04 17.69 -5.67
CA LEU A 333 27.29 18.28 -6.78
C LEU A 333 26.12 17.39 -7.21
N ALA A 334 26.30 16.06 -7.18
CA ALA A 334 25.24 15.11 -7.45
C ALA A 334 24.10 15.21 -6.40
N ALA A 335 24.45 15.32 -5.12
CA ALA A 335 23.49 15.54 -4.04
C ALA A 335 22.75 16.89 -4.19
N GLU A 336 23.47 17.96 -4.53
CA GLU A 336 22.87 19.27 -4.80
C GLU A 336 21.90 19.19 -5.98
N ARG A 337 22.29 18.54 -7.08
CA ARG A 337 21.42 18.35 -8.25
C ARG A 337 20.14 17.58 -7.88
N ALA A 338 20.25 16.56 -7.02
CA ALA A 338 19.10 15.82 -6.52
C ALA A 338 18.12 16.70 -5.72
N VAL A 339 18.61 17.69 -4.96
CA VAL A 339 17.76 18.68 -4.27
C VAL A 339 16.95 19.49 -5.28
N TRP A 340 17.57 19.92 -6.39
CA TRP A 340 16.87 20.67 -7.44
C TRP A 340 15.83 19.83 -8.18
N TYR A 341 16.14 18.56 -8.51
CA TYR A 341 15.13 17.63 -9.04
C TYR A 341 13.96 17.43 -8.08
N ASN A 342 14.22 17.30 -6.78
CA ASN A 342 13.17 17.20 -5.76
C ASN A 342 12.31 18.47 -5.69
N LYS A 343 12.93 19.65 -5.86
CA LYS A 343 12.20 20.94 -5.92
C LYS A 343 11.28 21.01 -7.14
N ALA A 344 11.75 20.63 -8.32
CA ALA A 344 10.94 20.51 -9.53
C ALA A 344 9.76 19.55 -9.33
N ALA A 345 10.03 18.35 -8.81
CA ALA A 345 8.99 17.35 -8.55
C ALA A 345 7.94 17.85 -7.55
N LYS A 346 8.36 18.57 -6.49
CA LYS A 346 7.43 19.17 -5.52
C LYS A 346 6.52 20.21 -6.17
N LYS A 347 7.06 21.06 -7.04
CA LYS A 347 6.30 22.09 -7.75
C LYS A 347 5.26 21.50 -8.71
N ARG A 348 5.65 20.49 -9.51
CA ARG A 348 4.70 19.72 -10.35
C ARG A 348 3.60 19.03 -9.52
N ARG A 349 3.95 18.42 -8.38
CA ARG A 349 2.96 17.80 -7.48
C ARG A 349 1.97 18.82 -6.91
N ALA A 350 2.43 20.02 -6.56
CA ALA A 350 1.57 21.09 -6.07
C ALA A 350 0.58 21.56 -7.15
N LYS A 351 1.07 21.82 -8.38
CA LYS A 351 0.21 22.20 -9.51
C LYS A 351 -0.83 21.11 -9.83
N LYS A 352 -0.41 19.85 -9.83
CA LYS A 352 -1.33 18.71 -10.01
C LYS A 352 -2.41 18.68 -8.92
N GLN A 353 -2.05 18.86 -7.66
CA GLN A 353 -3.01 18.87 -6.54
C GLN A 353 -4.01 20.03 -6.67
N GLU A 354 -3.54 21.20 -7.08
CA GLU A 354 -4.39 22.35 -7.35
C GLU A 354 -5.35 22.07 -8.52
N PHE A 355 -4.84 21.56 -9.64
CA PHE A 355 -5.63 21.19 -10.82
C PHE A 355 -6.77 20.22 -10.47
N ILE A 356 -6.45 19.14 -9.76
CA ILE A 356 -7.45 18.15 -9.33
C ILE A 356 -8.45 18.77 -8.34
N LYS A 357 -7.98 19.60 -7.41
CA LYS A 357 -8.85 20.28 -6.44
C LYS A 357 -9.83 21.22 -7.14
N THR A 358 -9.38 21.97 -8.14
CA THR A 358 -10.23 22.86 -8.94
C THR A 358 -11.28 22.04 -9.68
N TRP A 359 -10.88 20.94 -10.33
CA TRP A 359 -11.83 20.04 -10.99
C TRP A 359 -12.94 19.56 -10.05
N TRP A 360 -12.60 19.09 -8.84
CA TRP A 360 -13.60 18.67 -7.84
C TRP A 360 -14.49 19.80 -7.33
N ALA A 361 -14.03 21.06 -7.43
CA ALA A 361 -14.81 22.21 -7.00
C ALA A 361 -15.82 22.65 -8.06
N THR A 362 -15.53 22.42 -9.34
CA THR A 362 -16.39 22.84 -10.46
C THR A 362 -17.21 21.70 -11.05
N SER A 363 -16.83 20.44 -10.84
CA SER A 363 -17.47 19.29 -11.49
C SER A 363 -18.97 19.15 -11.21
N TYR A 364 -19.42 19.57 -10.03
CA TYR A 364 -20.84 19.57 -9.69
C TYR A 364 -21.65 20.48 -10.62
N ASP A 365 -21.18 21.72 -10.83
CA ASP A 365 -21.85 22.69 -11.69
C ASP A 365 -21.86 22.22 -13.15
N GLU A 366 -20.78 21.57 -13.60
CA GLU A 366 -20.68 20.94 -14.93
C GLU A 366 -21.73 19.84 -15.12
N TYR A 367 -21.88 18.94 -14.14
CA TYR A 367 -22.89 17.89 -14.19
C TYR A 367 -24.31 18.45 -14.16
N VAL A 368 -24.57 19.49 -13.35
CA VAL A 368 -25.87 20.17 -13.31
C VAL A 368 -26.18 20.85 -14.65
N ALA A 369 -25.17 21.40 -15.32
CA ALA A 369 -25.30 21.97 -16.66
C ALA A 369 -25.52 20.92 -17.77
N GLY A 370 -25.42 19.63 -17.45
CA GLY A 370 -25.55 18.53 -18.40
C GLY A 370 -24.30 18.30 -19.25
N ASN A 371 -23.15 18.87 -18.86
CA ASN A 371 -21.89 18.63 -19.54
C ASN A 371 -21.35 17.25 -19.18
N ASN A 372 -20.84 16.54 -20.18
CA ASN A 372 -20.10 15.29 -20.00
C ASN A 372 -18.60 15.55 -20.10
N PHE A 373 -17.81 14.84 -19.29
CA PHE A 373 -16.34 14.86 -19.35
C PHE A 373 -15.81 13.89 -20.43
N ASP A 374 -16.28 14.04 -21.67
CA ASP A 374 -15.98 13.11 -22.78
C ASP A 374 -14.56 13.24 -23.33
N GLU A 375 -13.90 14.40 -23.12
CA GLU A 375 -12.50 14.63 -23.51
C GLU A 375 -11.53 14.01 -22.50
N ARG A 376 -11.50 12.67 -22.44
CA ARG A 376 -10.54 11.93 -21.62
C ARG A 376 -9.59 11.12 -22.47
N ASP A 377 -8.30 11.20 -22.15
CA ASP A 377 -7.35 10.16 -22.56
C ASP A 377 -7.70 8.85 -21.84
N THR A 378 -8.47 8.01 -22.52
CA THR A 378 -8.86 6.66 -22.07
C THR A 378 -7.75 5.64 -22.30
N THR A 379 -6.58 6.05 -22.83
CA THR A 379 -5.46 5.16 -23.08
C THR A 379 -5.01 4.50 -21.79
N ASN A 380 -5.39 3.24 -21.64
CA ASN A 380 -4.97 2.44 -20.51
C ASN A 380 -3.55 1.93 -20.76
N LEU A 381 -2.54 2.70 -20.34
CA LEU A 381 -1.14 2.27 -20.46
C LEU A 381 -0.89 0.90 -19.80
N PHE A 382 -1.74 0.48 -18.85
CA PHE A 382 -1.68 -0.85 -18.25
C PHE A 382 -1.94 -1.94 -19.29
N GLU A 383 -2.88 -1.73 -20.21
CA GLU A 383 -3.15 -2.66 -21.31
C GLU A 383 -2.00 -2.78 -22.29
N ILE A 384 -1.20 -1.72 -22.42
CA ILE A 384 0.05 -1.76 -23.18
C ILE A 384 1.10 -2.54 -22.39
N TYR A 385 1.33 -2.19 -21.12
CA TYR A 385 2.36 -2.80 -20.29
C TYR A 385 2.15 -4.29 -20.05
N ARG A 386 0.90 -4.76 -19.89
CA ARG A 386 0.60 -6.20 -19.70
C ARG A 386 0.98 -7.04 -20.93
N LYS A 387 0.99 -6.47 -22.14
CA LYS A 387 1.42 -7.19 -23.36
C LYS A 387 2.90 -7.56 -23.30
N TYR A 388 3.71 -6.79 -22.57
CA TYR A 388 5.14 -7.01 -22.39
C TYR A 388 5.50 -7.72 -21.08
N MET A 389 4.50 -7.98 -20.23
CA MET A 389 4.67 -8.60 -18.92
C MET A 389 3.60 -9.69 -18.74
N PRO A 390 3.85 -10.91 -19.25
CA PRO A 390 2.84 -11.96 -19.29
C PRO A 390 2.37 -12.39 -17.88
N GLU A 391 3.22 -12.25 -16.86
CA GLU A 391 2.83 -12.41 -15.45
C GLU A 391 1.72 -11.42 -15.05
N ARG A 392 1.84 -10.14 -15.44
CA ARG A 392 0.81 -9.13 -15.14
C ARG A 392 -0.48 -9.41 -15.91
N ASP A 393 -0.39 -9.85 -17.17
CA ASP A 393 -1.55 -10.23 -17.97
C ASP A 393 -2.35 -11.39 -17.35
N ARG A 394 -1.64 -12.43 -16.89
CA ARG A 394 -2.28 -13.57 -16.21
C ARG A 394 -2.87 -13.16 -14.85
N LEU A 395 -2.17 -12.33 -14.07
CA LEU A 395 -2.67 -11.85 -12.78
C LEU A 395 -3.94 -11.00 -12.92
N ASP A 396 -4.02 -10.11 -13.92
CA ASP A 396 -5.24 -9.34 -14.19
C ASP A 396 -6.46 -10.26 -14.40
N LYS A 397 -6.28 -11.32 -15.19
CA LYS A 397 -7.33 -12.30 -15.53
C LYS A 397 -7.72 -13.15 -14.33
N ASN A 398 -6.74 -13.57 -13.53
CA ASN A 398 -6.92 -14.69 -12.60
C ASN A 398 -6.91 -14.32 -11.11
N LEU A 399 -6.23 -13.25 -10.69
CA LEU A 399 -6.00 -12.94 -9.27
C LEU A 399 -7.29 -12.67 -8.48
N PHE A 400 -8.36 -12.24 -9.17
CA PHE A 400 -9.65 -11.92 -8.55
C PHE A 400 -10.73 -12.97 -8.80
N THR A 401 -10.34 -14.15 -9.31
CA THR A 401 -11.24 -15.28 -9.45
C THR A 401 -11.44 -15.98 -8.10
N GLU A 402 -12.62 -16.56 -7.89
CA GLU A 402 -12.88 -17.41 -6.72
C GLU A 402 -12.28 -18.80 -6.99
N THR A 403 -11.12 -19.08 -6.39
CA THR A 403 -10.41 -20.34 -6.59
C THR A 403 -9.50 -20.66 -5.38
N PRO A 404 -9.34 -21.95 -5.02
CA PRO A 404 -8.41 -22.36 -3.96
C PRO A 404 -6.95 -22.07 -4.33
N ILE A 405 -6.08 -21.87 -3.32
CA ILE A 405 -4.63 -21.68 -3.52
C ILE A 405 -3.98 -22.86 -4.26
N HIS A 406 -4.47 -24.09 -4.01
CA HIS A 406 -3.91 -25.31 -4.60
C HIS A 406 -4.33 -25.59 -6.05
N SER A 407 -5.32 -24.86 -6.59
CA SER A 407 -5.75 -25.03 -7.98
C SER A 407 -4.63 -24.62 -8.94
N ASP A 408 -4.73 -25.05 -10.20
CA ASP A 408 -3.78 -24.64 -11.23
C ASP A 408 -3.72 -23.11 -11.38
N ILE A 409 -4.88 -22.45 -11.29
CA ILE A 409 -4.99 -20.98 -11.29
C ILE A 409 -4.33 -20.38 -10.05
N GLY A 410 -4.56 -20.95 -8.86
CA GLY A 410 -3.94 -20.50 -7.61
C GLY A 410 -2.41 -20.61 -7.65
N ARG A 411 -1.90 -21.74 -8.12
CA ARG A 411 -0.46 -21.99 -8.31
C ARG A 411 0.14 -21.03 -9.33
N GLN A 412 -0.52 -20.81 -10.47
CA GLN A 412 -0.08 -19.86 -11.49
C GLN A 412 0.01 -18.44 -10.93
N CYS A 413 -1.02 -17.98 -10.22
CA CYS A 413 -1.03 -16.66 -9.58
C CYS A 413 0.09 -16.51 -8.54
N LEU A 414 0.37 -17.55 -7.74
CA LEU A 414 1.46 -17.53 -6.76
C LEU A 414 2.82 -17.38 -7.46
N GLN A 415 3.05 -18.17 -8.51
CA GLN A 415 4.30 -18.14 -9.28
C GLN A 415 4.51 -16.82 -10.01
N ASP A 416 3.47 -16.28 -10.67
CA ASP A 416 3.53 -15.01 -11.38
C ASP A 416 3.84 -13.85 -10.43
N MET A 417 3.19 -13.83 -9.26
CA MET A 417 3.47 -12.82 -8.26
C MET A 417 4.89 -12.93 -7.71
N LEU A 418 5.36 -14.15 -7.41
CA LEU A 418 6.73 -14.38 -6.95
C LEU A 418 7.75 -13.89 -7.98
N ARG A 419 7.56 -14.22 -9.27
CA ARG A 419 8.44 -13.76 -10.37
C ARG A 419 8.48 -12.25 -10.44
N LEU A 420 7.32 -11.57 -10.41
CA LEU A 420 7.27 -10.11 -10.44
C LEU A 420 8.06 -9.48 -9.29
N ILE A 421 7.91 -9.97 -8.06
CA ILE A 421 8.55 -9.35 -6.90
C ILE A 421 9.98 -9.79 -6.64
N THR A 422 10.50 -10.76 -7.41
CA THR A 422 11.90 -11.22 -7.34
C THR A 422 12.70 -10.84 -8.59
N SER A 423 12.04 -10.37 -9.64
CA SER A 423 12.70 -9.90 -10.86
C SER A 423 13.67 -8.77 -10.56
N GLN A 424 14.91 -8.93 -11.01
CA GLN A 424 15.92 -7.88 -11.03
C GLN A 424 15.88 -7.06 -12.33
N GLU A 425 15.14 -7.54 -13.32
CA GLU A 425 14.99 -6.87 -14.62
C GLU A 425 13.97 -5.74 -14.51
N ARG A 426 14.42 -4.53 -14.87
CA ARG A 426 13.57 -3.33 -14.88
C ARG A 426 13.07 -2.94 -16.27
N VAL A 427 13.56 -3.61 -17.30
CA VAL A 427 13.21 -3.35 -18.69
C VAL A 427 12.36 -4.52 -19.14
N ALA A 428 11.12 -4.25 -19.55
CA ALA A 428 10.32 -5.22 -20.26
C ALA A 428 10.81 -5.26 -21.71
N TYR A 429 11.22 -6.44 -22.17
CA TYR A 429 11.63 -6.67 -23.56
C TYR A 429 10.46 -7.26 -24.34
N TYR A 430 10.41 -7.00 -25.66
CA TYR A 430 9.52 -7.78 -26.52
C TYR A 430 9.92 -9.27 -26.47
N PRO A 431 8.97 -10.19 -26.70
CA PRO A 431 9.29 -11.61 -26.79
C PRO A 431 10.42 -11.88 -27.81
N GLY A 432 11.51 -12.51 -27.35
CA GLY A 432 12.70 -12.75 -28.18
C GLY A 432 13.72 -11.61 -28.22
N GLU A 433 13.43 -10.46 -27.61
CA GLU A 433 14.33 -9.31 -27.56
C GLU A 433 15.07 -9.15 -26.22
N SER A 434 14.88 -10.10 -25.29
CA SER A 434 15.61 -10.15 -24.04
C SER A 434 17.12 -10.28 -24.27
N PRO A 435 17.98 -9.63 -23.46
CA PRO A 435 19.42 -9.72 -23.62
C PRO A 435 19.91 -11.16 -23.48
N ILE A 436 20.78 -11.59 -24.39
CA ILE A 436 21.46 -12.89 -24.32
C ILE A 436 22.88 -12.60 -23.87
N ASP A 437 23.29 -13.15 -22.72
CA ASP A 437 24.60 -12.91 -22.09
C ASP A 437 24.92 -11.41 -21.90
N GLY A 438 23.92 -10.61 -21.56
CA GLY A 438 24.06 -9.16 -21.36
C GLY A 438 24.15 -8.34 -22.65
N LYS A 439 23.95 -8.95 -23.81
CA LYS A 439 24.01 -8.29 -25.12
C LYS A 439 22.65 -8.25 -25.80
N CYS A 440 22.42 -7.22 -26.61
CA CYS A 440 21.23 -7.13 -27.44
C CYS A 440 21.20 -8.32 -28.43
N PRO A 441 20.11 -9.11 -28.50
CA PRO A 441 20.06 -10.29 -29.37
C PRO A 441 20.14 -9.94 -30.87
N ILE A 442 19.79 -8.70 -31.24
CA ILE A 442 19.77 -8.23 -32.64
C ILE A 442 21.14 -7.69 -33.05
N CYS A 443 21.71 -6.74 -32.30
CA CYS A 443 22.93 -6.03 -32.71
C CYS A 443 24.19 -6.42 -31.92
N GLN A 444 24.10 -7.36 -30.96
CA GLN A 444 25.21 -7.87 -30.15
C GLN A 444 25.97 -6.82 -29.33
N ARG A 445 25.43 -5.59 -29.22
CA ARG A 445 25.98 -4.56 -28.35
C ARG A 445 25.74 -4.91 -26.89
N GLU A 446 26.77 -4.70 -26.08
CA GLU A 446 26.68 -4.70 -24.61
C GLU A 446 25.54 -3.79 -24.17
N MET A 447 24.58 -4.36 -23.44
CA MET A 447 23.51 -3.57 -22.86
C MET A 447 23.99 -3.00 -21.54
N SER A 448 24.04 -1.67 -21.45
CA SER A 448 24.37 -1.00 -20.20
C SER A 448 23.38 -1.44 -19.13
N ARG A 449 23.85 -2.21 -18.15
CA ARG A 449 23.12 -2.35 -16.90
C ARG A 449 22.98 -0.94 -16.34
N TYR A 450 21.76 -0.47 -16.17
CA TYR A 450 21.50 0.74 -15.40
C TYR A 450 21.99 0.46 -13.96
N VAL A 451 23.25 0.78 -13.69
CA VAL A 451 23.76 0.92 -12.33
C VAL A 451 23.18 2.23 -11.85
N ALA A 452 22.08 2.16 -11.11
CA ALA A 452 21.46 3.35 -10.56
C ALA A 452 22.44 4.04 -9.59
N CYS A 453 22.70 5.33 -9.82
CA CYS A 453 23.22 6.25 -8.81
C CYS A 453 22.28 6.35 -7.60
#